data_AF-A0A956SXH9-F1
#
_entry.id   AF-A0A956SXH9-F1
#
_cell.length_a   1.000
_cell.length_b   1.000
_cell.length_c   1.000
_cell.angle_alpha   90.00
_cell.angle_beta   90.00
_cell.angle_gamma   90.00
#
_symmetry.space_group_name_H-M   'P 1'
#
loop_
_entity.id
_entity.type
_entity.pdbx_description
1 polymer ?
#
loop_
_entity_poly.entity_id
_entity_poly.type
_entity_poly.pdbx_seq_one_letter_code
_entity_poly.pdbx_strand_id
1 'polypeptide(L)'
;MPIKPLISLVFWLLSLGTVQADLLTYPYIQDLSTDKAVLCWVSHDADPVSVRWLGNEALSLVTPTSALNFNPAELEEFPDLSSQPRFLHTVTLDKIEGRDKIEYQVQFPNEPYNNAFRGLPSAQERVRIIAYGDSETEPESTGKPAKWATPEDPKRLYLVDQTTGYQANLEAIGKRAPSAVLIAGDLVESGGEQRDWDEFWRHKKTIAGAIPFLTAPGNHEYYAGPRQGKYETESSRAAIAKYRTYFPKPYYAKELGRVTVISLDSIDSLPHRSEADSNHYLQAAGDFAPGYFSESEQVKWLEDELARAQKKGQFIAVIFHHCPYSSGVHGLPPGSGDAQDPQSGQPLQALTPLFLKYGVDVLLNGHDEMMERSEVVGQEITPDGESRPTTLQVYDVGIGGDGLRGPEQENPLRKFLAYSDSPEVWENGVLRSGGRHYGHLEIDVTPTETGWTATLTPVYILPLPDGDGWKFERREYPDRLTLP
;
A
#
# COMPACT_ATOMS: atom_id res chain seq x y z
N MET A 1 -37.90 -29.34 -15.81
CA MET A 1 -37.87 -28.03 -15.13
C MET A 1 -36.74 -28.05 -14.13
N PRO A 2 -35.60 -27.40 -14.38
CA PRO A 2 -34.52 -27.35 -13.42
C PRO A 2 -34.71 -26.18 -12.46
N ILE A 3 -34.51 -26.47 -11.18
CA ILE A 3 -34.58 -25.57 -10.04
C ILE A 3 -33.32 -24.69 -10.04
N LYS A 4 -33.48 -23.37 -10.09
CA LYS A 4 -32.38 -22.41 -9.89
C LYS A 4 -32.03 -22.32 -8.40
N PRO A 5 -30.76 -22.22 -8.00
CA PRO A 5 -30.41 -21.95 -6.62
C PRO A 5 -30.63 -20.46 -6.31
N LEU A 6 -31.27 -20.20 -5.18
CA LEU A 6 -31.51 -18.86 -4.65
C LEU A 6 -30.21 -18.42 -3.95
N ILE A 7 -29.44 -17.53 -4.58
CA ILE A 7 -28.31 -16.85 -3.93
C ILE A 7 -28.93 -15.78 -3.03
N SER A 8 -28.90 -16.02 -1.71
CA SER A 8 -29.32 -15.04 -0.73
C SER A 8 -28.22 -13.99 -0.57
N LEU A 9 -28.38 -12.84 -1.21
CA LEU A 9 -27.56 -11.66 -0.92
C LEU A 9 -28.09 -11.05 0.39
N VAL A 10 -27.36 -11.25 1.49
CA VAL A 10 -27.64 -10.54 2.74
C VAL A 10 -26.91 -9.19 2.68
N PHE A 11 -27.66 -8.12 2.41
CA PHE A 11 -27.21 -6.75 2.64
C PHE A 11 -27.28 -6.46 4.14
N TRP A 12 -26.14 -6.22 4.77
CA TRP A 12 -26.11 -5.65 6.11
C TRP A 12 -26.24 -4.13 5.98
N LEU A 13 -27.37 -3.60 6.46
CA LEU A 13 -27.50 -2.18 6.78
C LEU A 13 -26.55 -1.89 7.96
N LEU A 14 -25.48 -1.15 7.69
CA LEU A 14 -24.72 -0.46 8.73
C LEU A 14 -25.64 0.62 9.31
N SER A 15 -26.07 0.45 10.56
CA SER A 15 -26.64 1.55 11.32
C SER A 15 -25.53 2.55 11.60
N LEU A 16 -25.65 3.75 11.01
CA LEU A 16 -24.87 4.91 11.45
C LEU A 16 -25.39 5.33 12.82
N GLY A 17 -24.85 4.70 13.87
CA GLY A 17 -24.97 5.16 15.26
C GLY A 17 -24.08 6.37 15.47
N THR A 18 -24.69 7.50 15.79
CA THR A 18 -24.00 8.71 16.26
C THR A 18 -23.82 8.63 17.77
N VAL A 19 -22.58 8.33 18.20
CA VAL A 19 -21.72 9.00 19.21
C VAL A 19 -20.51 8.07 19.32
N GLN A 20 -19.46 8.43 18.58
CA GLN A 20 -18.25 7.63 18.36
C GLN A 20 -17.54 7.42 19.70
N ALA A 21 -17.09 6.20 20.00
CA ALA A 21 -16.02 6.02 20.98
C ALA A 21 -14.82 6.92 20.57
N ASP A 22 -14.05 7.42 21.53
CA ASP A 22 -12.85 8.27 21.33
C ASP A 22 -11.69 7.47 20.69
N LEU A 23 -11.99 6.83 19.55
CA LEU A 23 -11.10 6.02 18.75
C LEU A 23 -10.43 6.93 17.73
N LEU A 24 -9.10 7.00 17.83
CA LEU A 24 -8.25 7.66 16.85
C LEU A 24 -8.07 6.76 15.62
N THR A 25 -8.07 5.44 15.83
CA THR A 25 -8.16 4.47 14.75
C THR A 25 -9.24 3.43 15.04
N TYR A 26 -9.92 2.96 13.99
CA TYR A 26 -10.80 1.80 14.10
C TYR A 26 -9.96 0.51 14.21
N PRO A 27 -10.50 -0.57 14.81
CA PRO A 27 -9.82 -1.86 14.84
C PRO A 27 -9.32 -2.29 13.46
N TYR A 28 -8.01 -2.58 13.38
CA TYR A 28 -7.34 -3.02 12.16
C TYR A 28 -6.53 -4.29 12.39
N ILE A 29 -6.30 -5.07 11.33
CA ILE A 29 -5.49 -6.28 11.37
C ILE A 29 -4.02 -5.90 11.16
N GLN A 30 -3.20 -6.01 12.20
CA GLN A 30 -1.76 -5.75 12.13
C GLN A 30 -0.99 -6.97 11.61
N ASP A 31 -1.41 -8.17 11.98
CA ASP A 31 -0.83 -9.43 11.48
C ASP A 31 -1.89 -10.53 11.42
N LEU A 32 -1.76 -11.43 10.45
CA LEU A 32 -2.67 -12.55 10.24
C LEU A 32 -1.89 -13.81 9.84
N SER A 33 -1.75 -14.79 10.71
CA SER A 33 -1.17 -16.10 10.38
C SER A 33 -2.26 -17.16 10.19
N THR A 34 -1.84 -18.41 9.99
CA THR A 34 -2.75 -19.54 9.85
C THR A 34 -3.57 -19.80 11.10
N ASP A 35 -3.05 -19.46 12.28
CA ASP A 35 -3.56 -19.84 13.61
C ASP A 35 -3.96 -18.66 14.50
N LYS A 36 -3.54 -17.44 14.15
CA LYS A 36 -3.85 -16.24 14.93
C LYS A 36 -3.97 -14.98 14.07
N ALA A 37 -4.71 -14.01 14.60
CA ALA A 37 -4.71 -12.64 14.10
C ALA A 37 -4.35 -11.68 15.23
N VAL A 38 -3.60 -10.63 14.92
CA VAL A 38 -3.30 -9.52 15.83
C VAL A 38 -4.16 -8.34 15.41
N LEU A 39 -5.13 -7.98 16.26
CA LEU A 39 -5.94 -6.79 16.08
C LEU A 39 -5.38 -5.65 16.92
N CYS A 40 -5.36 -4.46 16.33
CA CYS A 40 -4.89 -3.24 16.97
C CYS A 40 -5.87 -2.07 16.78
N TRP A 41 -5.85 -1.11 17.70
CA TRP A 41 -6.46 0.22 17.52
C TRP A 41 -5.79 1.23 18.46
N VAL A 42 -5.95 2.52 18.17
CA VAL A 42 -5.43 3.61 19.00
C VAL A 42 -6.59 4.39 19.59
N SER A 43 -6.51 4.69 20.89
CA SER A 43 -7.48 5.52 21.59
C SER A 43 -6.81 6.46 22.59
N HIS A 44 -7.58 7.37 23.19
CA HIS A 44 -7.15 8.17 24.33
C HIS A 44 -7.30 7.44 25.68
N ASP A 45 -7.94 6.27 25.69
CA ASP A 45 -8.23 5.49 26.89
C ASP A 45 -7.07 4.52 27.23
N ALA A 46 -6.70 4.49 28.51
CA ALA A 46 -5.67 3.58 29.02
C ALA A 46 -6.24 2.22 29.47
N ASP A 47 -7.57 2.08 29.51
CA ASP A 47 -8.24 0.90 30.03
C ASP A 47 -8.26 -0.25 28.99
N PRO A 48 -7.92 -1.48 29.40
CA PRO A 48 -8.10 -2.66 28.57
C PRO A 48 -9.55 -2.87 28.13
N VAL A 49 -9.76 -3.15 26.84
CA VAL A 49 -11.09 -3.43 26.26
C VAL A 49 -11.25 -4.92 26.00
N SER A 50 -12.41 -5.48 26.33
CA SER A 50 -12.72 -6.88 26.03
C SER A 50 -12.97 -7.09 24.53
N VAL A 51 -12.39 -8.15 23.97
CA VAL A 51 -12.60 -8.60 22.59
C VAL A 51 -13.04 -10.05 22.59
N ARG A 52 -14.11 -10.34 21.84
CA ARG A 52 -14.70 -11.68 21.72
C ARG A 52 -14.57 -12.19 20.30
N TRP A 53 -14.23 -13.46 20.13
CA TRP A 53 -14.18 -14.14 18.83
C TRP A 53 -14.40 -15.64 19.02
N LEU A 54 -15.19 -16.28 18.16
CA LEU A 54 -15.36 -17.75 18.16
C LEU A 54 -15.67 -18.38 19.54
N GLY A 55 -16.36 -17.66 20.44
CA GLY A 55 -16.66 -18.09 21.81
C GLY A 55 -15.52 -17.91 22.82
N ASN A 56 -14.37 -17.37 22.40
CA ASN A 56 -13.29 -16.91 23.26
C ASN A 56 -13.47 -15.42 23.61
N GLU A 57 -12.80 -14.98 24.67
CA GLU A 57 -12.76 -13.60 25.13
C GLU A 57 -11.37 -13.30 25.71
N ALA A 58 -10.82 -12.12 25.40
CA ALA A 58 -9.58 -11.62 25.99
C ALA A 58 -9.63 -10.10 26.14
N LEU A 59 -8.89 -9.57 27.11
CA LEU A 59 -8.66 -8.13 27.25
C LEU A 59 -7.50 -7.69 26.36
N SER A 60 -7.60 -6.50 25.78
CA SER A 60 -6.49 -5.89 25.05
C SER A 60 -5.31 -5.57 25.97
N LEU A 61 -4.09 -5.81 25.52
CA LEU A 61 -2.91 -5.18 26.08
C LEU A 61 -2.91 -3.69 25.67
N VAL A 62 -2.62 -2.80 26.61
CA VAL A 62 -2.58 -1.35 26.37
C VAL A 62 -1.17 -0.83 26.55
N THR A 63 -0.64 -0.16 25.53
CA THR A 63 0.74 0.37 25.51
C THR A 63 0.69 1.88 25.25
N PRO A 64 1.25 2.72 26.14
CA PRO A 64 1.45 4.15 25.83
C PRO A 64 2.40 4.30 24.64
N THR A 65 2.03 5.07 23.63
CA THR A 65 2.80 5.19 22.38
C THR A 65 3.30 6.61 22.14
N SER A 66 4.44 6.96 22.73
CA SER A 66 5.07 8.28 22.53
C SER A 66 5.57 8.51 21.09
N ALA A 67 5.76 7.45 20.31
CA ALA A 67 6.07 7.57 18.87
C ALA A 67 4.92 8.20 18.07
N LEU A 68 3.68 8.15 18.59
CA LEU A 68 2.50 8.79 17.98
C LEU A 68 2.29 10.22 18.46
N ASN A 69 3.23 10.81 19.19
CA ASN A 69 3.13 12.22 19.58
C ASN A 69 3.09 13.11 18.34
N PHE A 70 2.40 14.24 18.47
CA PHE A 70 2.38 15.28 17.44
C PHE A 70 3.78 15.87 17.25
N ASN A 71 4.12 16.18 15.99
CA ASN A 71 5.30 16.95 15.65
C ASN A 71 5.21 18.32 16.36
N PRO A 72 6.29 18.86 16.94
CA PRO A 72 6.24 20.18 17.58
C PRO A 72 5.66 21.28 16.69
N ALA A 73 5.87 21.22 15.38
CA ALA A 73 5.24 22.14 14.43
C ALA A 73 3.70 22.04 14.45
N GLU A 74 3.11 20.84 14.56
CA GLU A 74 1.66 20.67 14.71
C GLU A 74 1.15 21.35 15.98
N LEU A 75 1.92 21.31 17.07
CA LEU A 75 1.54 21.90 18.35
C LEU A 75 1.62 23.44 18.37
N GLU A 76 2.41 24.05 17.48
CA GLU A 76 2.41 25.50 17.32
C GLU A 76 1.09 26.01 16.74
N GLU A 77 0.50 25.24 15.83
CA GLU A 77 -0.76 25.59 15.15
C GLU A 77 -1.98 25.09 15.92
N PHE A 78 -1.88 23.90 16.51
CA PHE A 78 -2.94 23.21 17.25
C PHE A 78 -2.47 22.88 18.68
N PRO A 79 -2.27 23.89 19.55
CA PRO A 79 -1.70 23.69 20.88
C PRO A 79 -2.53 22.76 21.77
N ASP A 80 -3.85 22.68 21.54
CA ASP A 80 -4.77 21.82 22.28
C ASP A 80 -4.51 20.31 22.05
N LEU A 81 -3.77 19.94 21.00
CA LEU A 81 -3.40 18.56 20.72
C LEU A 81 -2.32 18.02 21.69
N SER A 82 -1.59 18.91 22.38
CA SER A 82 -0.49 18.55 23.28
C SER A 82 -0.91 17.74 24.51
N SER A 83 -2.19 17.81 24.90
CA SER A 83 -2.73 17.13 26.08
C SER A 83 -3.43 15.81 25.78
N GLN A 84 -3.33 15.30 24.55
CA GLN A 84 -4.06 14.11 24.11
C GLN A 84 -3.17 12.85 24.19
N PRO A 85 -3.27 12.03 25.25
CA PRO A 85 -2.49 10.80 25.34
C PRO A 85 -2.95 9.81 24.26
N ARG A 86 -2.03 8.98 23.78
CA ARG A 86 -2.32 7.94 22.78
C ARG A 86 -1.88 6.58 23.30
N PHE A 87 -2.79 5.63 23.29
CA PHE A 87 -2.55 4.26 23.70
C PHE A 87 -2.85 3.31 22.54
N LEU A 88 -1.88 2.46 22.22
CA LEU A 88 -2.07 1.35 21.30
C LEU A 88 -2.64 0.17 22.09
N HIS A 89 -3.82 -0.27 21.68
CA HIS A 89 -4.43 -1.50 22.17
C HIS A 89 -4.09 -2.62 21.20
N THR A 90 -3.71 -3.79 21.74
CA THR A 90 -3.41 -4.98 20.95
C THR A 90 -4.09 -6.21 21.57
N VAL A 91 -4.70 -7.04 20.74
CA VAL A 91 -5.24 -8.34 21.16
C VAL A 91 -4.88 -9.41 20.13
N THR A 92 -4.52 -10.60 20.61
CA THR A 92 -4.29 -11.77 19.76
C THR A 92 -5.52 -12.66 19.78
N LEU A 93 -6.13 -12.86 18.61
CA LEU A 93 -7.22 -13.80 18.38
C LEU A 93 -6.58 -15.12 17.95
N ASP A 94 -6.58 -16.11 18.83
CA ASP A 94 -6.02 -17.44 18.57
C ASP A 94 -7.09 -18.44 18.05
N LYS A 95 -6.65 -19.65 17.69
CA LYS A 95 -7.50 -20.78 17.31
C LYS A 95 -8.37 -20.51 16.08
N ILE A 96 -7.82 -19.77 15.11
CA ILE A 96 -8.51 -19.42 13.87
C ILE A 96 -8.14 -20.35 12.70
N GLU A 97 -7.42 -21.45 12.95
CA GLU A 97 -6.97 -22.38 11.91
C GLU A 97 -8.12 -22.94 11.09
N GLY A 98 -7.95 -22.90 9.76
CA GLY A 98 -8.91 -23.45 8.80
C GLY A 98 -10.27 -22.76 8.81
N ARG A 99 -10.39 -21.55 9.37
CA ARG A 99 -11.62 -20.75 9.37
C ARG A 99 -11.65 -19.82 8.17
N ASP A 100 -12.65 -20.00 7.31
CA ASP A 100 -12.86 -19.11 6.17
C ASP A 100 -13.30 -17.70 6.58
N LYS A 101 -14.04 -17.60 7.69
CA LYS A 101 -14.58 -16.36 8.25
C LYS A 101 -14.42 -16.36 9.77
N ILE A 102 -13.83 -15.30 10.30
CA ILE A 102 -13.64 -15.07 11.73
C ILE A 102 -14.44 -13.83 12.11
N GLU A 103 -15.50 -14.01 12.88
CA GLU A 103 -16.29 -12.91 13.45
C GLU A 103 -15.70 -12.51 14.80
N TYR A 104 -15.59 -11.21 15.03
CA TYR A 104 -15.12 -10.65 16.29
C TYR A 104 -15.93 -9.42 16.72
N GLN A 105 -15.93 -9.17 18.02
CA GLN A 105 -16.61 -8.03 18.64
C GLN A 105 -15.69 -7.37 19.66
N VAL A 106 -15.41 -6.08 19.50
CA VAL A 106 -14.68 -5.25 20.47
C VAL A 106 -15.70 -4.51 21.32
N GLN A 107 -15.65 -4.70 22.65
CA GLN A 107 -16.61 -4.18 23.61
C GLN A 107 -16.27 -2.74 24.01
N PHE A 108 -16.30 -1.79 23.08
CA PHE A 108 -16.09 -0.39 23.43
C PHE A 108 -17.18 0.10 24.40
N PRO A 109 -16.86 1.05 25.31
CA PRO A 109 -17.78 1.48 26.37
C PRO A 109 -19.14 2.00 25.89
N ASN A 110 -19.17 2.68 24.73
CA ASN A 110 -20.39 3.31 24.21
C ASN A 110 -21.18 2.40 23.26
N GLU A 111 -20.49 1.71 22.34
CA GLU A 111 -21.11 0.83 21.35
C GLU A 111 -20.14 -0.29 20.93
N PRO A 112 -20.55 -1.57 20.96
CA PRO A 112 -19.71 -2.66 20.49
C PRO A 112 -19.39 -2.53 19.00
N TYR A 113 -18.11 -2.63 18.65
CA TYR A 113 -17.67 -2.72 17.27
C TYR A 113 -17.71 -4.19 16.81
N ASN A 114 -18.50 -4.48 15.79
CA ASN A 114 -18.65 -5.82 15.22
C ASN A 114 -18.04 -5.86 13.83
N ASN A 115 -17.19 -6.85 13.56
CA ASN A 115 -16.66 -7.05 12.22
C ASN A 115 -16.27 -8.52 12.00
N ALA A 116 -15.85 -8.84 10.78
CA ALA A 116 -15.32 -10.13 10.43
C ALA A 116 -14.23 -10.00 9.36
N PHE A 117 -13.26 -10.90 9.42
CA PHE A 117 -12.21 -11.04 8.40
C PHE A 117 -12.15 -12.48 7.90
N ARG A 118 -11.48 -12.67 6.76
CA ARG A 118 -11.21 -14.01 6.23
C ARG A 118 -9.88 -14.53 6.77
N GLY A 119 -9.81 -15.82 7.07
CA GLY A 119 -8.53 -16.48 7.32
C GLY A 119 -7.63 -16.46 6.07
N LEU A 120 -6.36 -16.81 6.24
CA LEU A 120 -5.46 -16.93 5.10
C LEU A 120 -5.97 -17.97 4.09
N PRO A 121 -5.91 -17.68 2.78
CA PRO A 121 -6.35 -18.62 1.75
C PRO A 121 -5.47 -19.87 1.77
N SER A 122 -6.07 -21.04 1.49
CA SER A 122 -5.34 -22.28 1.30
C SER A 122 -4.50 -22.26 0.01
N ALA A 123 -3.58 -23.21 -0.14
CA ALA A 123 -2.79 -23.38 -1.37
C ALA A 123 -3.61 -23.84 -2.59
N GLN A 124 -4.90 -24.14 -2.42
CA GLN A 124 -5.83 -24.53 -3.50
C GLN A 124 -6.82 -23.42 -3.82
N GLU A 125 -6.93 -22.39 -2.98
CA GLU A 125 -7.82 -21.26 -3.21
C GLU A 125 -7.17 -20.24 -4.14
N ARG A 126 -8.02 -19.59 -4.94
CA ARG A 126 -7.63 -18.37 -5.64
C ARG A 126 -7.32 -17.28 -4.62
N VAL A 127 -6.22 -16.58 -4.86
CA VAL A 127 -5.78 -15.44 -4.07
C VAL A 127 -6.03 -14.18 -4.89
N ARG A 128 -6.64 -13.18 -4.26
CA ARG A 128 -6.76 -11.84 -4.83
C ARG A 128 -5.98 -10.88 -3.97
N ILE A 129 -5.00 -10.21 -4.55
CA ILE A 129 -4.34 -9.06 -3.91
C ILE A 129 -4.66 -7.81 -4.73
N ILE A 130 -4.80 -6.68 -4.04
CA ILE A 130 -4.94 -5.38 -4.68
C ILE A 130 -3.80 -4.49 -4.21
N ALA A 131 -3.09 -3.87 -5.15
CA ALA A 131 -1.93 -3.03 -4.87
C ALA A 131 -2.15 -1.58 -5.36
N TYR A 132 -1.72 -0.62 -4.56
CA TYR A 132 -1.55 0.79 -4.93
C TYR A 132 -0.38 1.38 -4.12
N GLY A 133 0.13 2.55 -4.49
CA GLY A 133 1.04 3.36 -3.69
C GLY A 133 0.47 4.78 -3.55
N ASP A 134 1.18 5.64 -2.82
CA ASP A 134 1.01 7.10 -2.95
C ASP A 134 -0.43 7.51 -2.61
N SER A 135 -0.86 7.06 -1.42
CA SER A 135 -2.09 7.60 -0.84
C SER A 135 -1.87 8.97 -0.24
N GLU A 136 -0.63 9.26 0.22
CA GLU A 136 -0.13 10.50 0.83
C GLU A 136 -1.24 11.29 1.53
N THR A 137 -1.90 10.63 2.47
CA THR A 137 -3.08 11.23 3.08
C THR A 137 -2.64 12.36 4.01
N GLU A 138 -3.22 13.53 3.83
CA GLU A 138 -3.12 14.66 4.75
C GLU A 138 -4.48 15.38 4.85
N PRO A 139 -4.84 15.94 6.02
CA PRO A 139 -6.06 16.73 6.15
C PRO A 139 -6.13 17.89 5.13
N GLU A 140 -4.99 18.46 4.78
CA GLU A 140 -4.80 19.61 3.92
C GLU A 140 -5.22 19.34 2.46
N SER A 141 -5.27 18.08 2.04
CA SER A 141 -5.73 17.65 0.71
C SER A 141 -7.25 17.63 0.54
N THR A 142 -8.01 17.71 1.64
CA THR A 142 -9.48 17.78 1.59
C THR A 142 -9.95 19.05 0.88
N GLY A 143 -10.81 18.90 -0.13
CA GLY A 143 -11.32 20.02 -0.95
C GLY A 143 -10.34 20.55 -2.00
N LYS A 144 -9.16 19.93 -2.17
CA LYS A 144 -8.14 20.35 -3.13
C LYS A 144 -7.88 19.25 -4.16
N PRO A 145 -8.35 19.43 -5.42
CA PRO A 145 -8.00 18.51 -6.49
C PRO A 145 -6.52 18.56 -6.84
N ALA A 146 -5.95 17.37 -7.09
CA ALA A 146 -4.58 17.23 -7.57
C ALA A 146 -4.37 17.91 -8.93
N LYS A 147 -3.10 18.19 -9.26
CA LYS A 147 -2.74 18.62 -10.62
C LYS A 147 -3.05 17.48 -11.58
N TRP A 148 -3.62 17.84 -12.73
CA TRP A 148 -3.99 16.89 -13.78
C TRP A 148 -3.62 17.46 -15.16
N ALA A 149 -2.46 18.10 -15.21
CA ALA A 149 -1.94 18.89 -16.32
C ALA A 149 -1.75 18.10 -17.64
N THR A 150 -2.14 18.69 -18.76
CA THR A 150 -1.80 18.20 -20.10
C THR A 150 -0.81 19.16 -20.76
N PRO A 151 -0.15 18.79 -21.87
CA PRO A 151 0.67 19.74 -22.62
C PRO A 151 -0.14 20.96 -23.08
N GLU A 152 -1.42 20.76 -23.40
CA GLU A 152 -2.34 21.81 -23.86
C GLU A 152 -2.92 22.65 -22.71
N ASP A 153 -3.12 22.05 -21.54
CA ASP A 153 -3.58 22.72 -20.32
C ASP A 153 -2.72 22.34 -19.09
N PRO A 154 -1.57 23.02 -18.89
CA PRO A 154 -0.65 22.71 -17.80
C PRO A 154 -1.20 23.03 -16.40
N LYS A 155 -2.32 23.75 -16.31
CA LYS A 155 -2.94 24.17 -15.05
C LYS A 155 -4.21 23.38 -14.73
N ARG A 156 -4.57 22.41 -15.58
CA ARG A 156 -5.73 21.55 -15.37
C ARG A 156 -5.66 20.87 -14.02
N LEU A 157 -6.76 20.94 -13.27
CA LEU A 157 -6.93 20.22 -12.01
C LEU A 157 -7.77 18.97 -12.23
N TYR A 158 -7.59 17.99 -11.36
CA TYR A 158 -8.39 16.77 -11.40
C TYR A 158 -9.86 17.06 -11.07
N LEU A 159 -10.73 16.13 -11.42
CA LEU A 159 -12.18 16.31 -11.34
C LEU A 159 -12.71 16.33 -9.90
N VAL A 160 -12.01 15.65 -8.99
CA VAL A 160 -12.36 15.54 -7.57
C VAL A 160 -11.11 15.75 -6.71
N ASP A 161 -11.31 16.04 -5.42
CA ASP A 161 -10.22 16.05 -4.45
C ASP A 161 -9.73 14.63 -4.08
N GLN A 162 -8.57 14.57 -3.41
CA GLN A 162 -8.00 13.33 -2.87
C GLN A 162 -9.03 12.60 -2.01
N THR A 163 -9.70 13.31 -1.08
CA THR A 163 -10.61 12.67 -0.13
C THR A 163 -11.72 11.90 -0.84
N THR A 164 -12.39 12.53 -1.80
CA THR A 164 -13.51 11.93 -2.53
C THR A 164 -13.02 10.82 -3.45
N GLY A 165 -11.94 11.07 -4.20
CA GLY A 165 -11.38 10.13 -5.15
C GLY A 165 -10.80 8.87 -4.50
N TYR A 166 -10.02 9.04 -3.43
CA TYR A 166 -9.43 7.94 -2.67
C TYR A 166 -10.51 7.11 -1.97
N GLN A 167 -11.55 7.74 -1.39
CA GLN A 167 -12.68 7.00 -0.82
C GLN A 167 -13.39 6.13 -1.87
N ALA A 168 -13.62 6.65 -3.08
CA ALA A 168 -14.21 5.86 -4.16
C ALA A 168 -13.32 4.66 -4.55
N ASN A 169 -11.99 4.83 -4.52
CA ASN A 169 -11.03 3.75 -4.70
C ASN A 169 -11.15 2.68 -3.61
N LEU A 170 -11.12 3.08 -2.33
CA LEU A 170 -11.27 2.17 -1.19
C LEU A 170 -12.61 1.42 -1.20
N GLU A 171 -13.70 2.07 -1.59
CA GLU A 171 -15.00 1.40 -1.78
C GLU A 171 -14.96 0.36 -2.89
N ALA A 172 -14.32 0.68 -4.02
CA ALA A 172 -14.15 -0.27 -5.11
C ALA A 172 -13.33 -1.49 -4.65
N ILE A 173 -12.23 -1.26 -3.92
CA ILE A 173 -11.39 -2.30 -3.31
C ILE A 173 -12.21 -3.18 -2.36
N GLY A 174 -12.97 -2.59 -1.44
CA GLY A 174 -13.83 -3.32 -0.51
C GLY A 174 -14.83 -4.24 -1.21
N LYS A 175 -15.43 -3.78 -2.32
CA LYS A 175 -16.35 -4.58 -3.15
C LYS A 175 -15.66 -5.76 -3.86
N ARG A 176 -14.33 -5.74 -4.02
CA ARG A 176 -13.55 -6.85 -4.59
C ARG A 176 -13.21 -7.93 -3.57
N ALA A 177 -13.34 -7.65 -2.27
CA ALA A 177 -13.02 -8.55 -1.16
C ALA A 177 -11.66 -9.26 -1.32
N PRO A 178 -10.55 -8.51 -1.49
CA PRO A 178 -9.22 -9.09 -1.64
C PRO A 178 -8.78 -9.84 -0.38
N SER A 179 -7.86 -10.80 -0.54
CA SER A 179 -7.15 -11.48 0.55
C SER A 179 -6.22 -10.54 1.32
N ALA A 180 -5.66 -9.54 0.64
CA ALA A 180 -4.86 -8.48 1.23
C ALA A 180 -4.85 -7.24 0.33
N VAL A 181 -4.64 -6.07 0.93
CA VAL A 181 -4.32 -4.84 0.22
C VAL A 181 -2.85 -4.52 0.44
N LEU A 182 -2.13 -4.30 -0.65
CA LEU A 182 -0.72 -3.95 -0.68
C LEU A 182 -0.58 -2.44 -0.88
N ILE A 183 0.24 -1.77 -0.05
CA ILE A 183 0.51 -0.33 -0.18
C ILE A 183 2.01 -0.11 -0.40
N ALA A 184 2.38 0.37 -1.58
CA ALA A 184 3.77 0.46 -2.06
C ALA A 184 4.49 1.73 -1.59
N GLY A 185 4.39 2.05 -0.29
CA GLY A 185 4.96 3.26 0.30
C GLY A 185 4.08 4.49 0.15
N ASP A 186 4.50 5.55 0.84
CA ASP A 186 3.85 6.86 0.90
C ASP A 186 2.38 6.76 1.31
N LEU A 187 2.22 6.21 2.51
CA LEU A 187 0.91 6.02 3.12
C LEU A 187 0.32 7.39 3.51
N VAL A 188 1.17 8.27 4.04
CA VAL A 188 0.85 9.61 4.55
C VAL A 188 1.77 10.64 3.91
N GLU A 189 1.33 11.89 3.78
CA GLU A 189 2.15 12.98 3.22
C GLU A 189 3.34 13.31 4.15
N SER A 190 3.16 13.27 5.47
CA SER A 190 4.24 13.53 6.41
C SER A 190 4.27 12.48 7.50
N GLY A 191 5.19 11.52 7.39
CA GLY A 191 5.39 10.44 8.36
C GLY A 191 5.62 10.92 9.79
N GLY A 192 6.14 12.13 9.99
CA GLY A 192 6.29 12.76 11.31
C GLY A 192 5.04 13.44 11.86
N GLU A 193 4.10 13.89 11.02
CA GLU A 193 2.89 14.58 11.47
C GLU A 193 1.79 13.57 11.85
N GLN A 194 1.26 13.66 13.08
CA GLN A 194 0.29 12.67 13.56
C GLN A 194 -1.08 12.82 12.88
N ARG A 195 -1.45 14.05 12.52
CA ARG A 195 -2.73 14.34 11.85
C ARG A 195 -2.87 13.56 10.54
N ASP A 196 -1.77 13.34 9.82
CA ASP A 196 -1.75 12.59 8.56
C ASP A 196 -2.00 11.09 8.79
N TRP A 197 -1.46 10.53 9.87
CA TRP A 197 -1.78 9.16 10.28
C TRP A 197 -3.25 9.02 10.71
N ASP A 198 -3.79 10.02 11.41
CA ASP A 198 -5.21 10.02 11.79
C ASP A 198 -6.11 10.11 10.54
N GLU A 199 -5.70 10.88 9.51
CA GLU A 199 -6.31 10.93 8.18
C GLU A 199 -6.30 9.55 7.51
N PHE A 200 -5.13 8.92 7.43
CA PHE A 200 -4.92 7.59 6.84
C PHE A 200 -5.89 6.55 7.39
N TRP A 201 -6.04 6.51 8.72
CA TRP A 201 -6.92 5.56 9.40
C TRP A 201 -8.39 5.91 9.29
N ARG A 202 -8.74 7.21 9.29
CA ARG A 202 -10.10 7.66 9.01
C ARG A 202 -10.54 7.20 7.62
N HIS A 203 -9.65 7.26 6.65
CA HIS A 203 -9.93 6.80 5.29
C HIS A 203 -10.26 5.30 5.24
N LYS A 204 -9.56 4.48 6.04
CA LYS A 204 -9.60 3.01 5.98
C LYS A 204 -10.62 2.36 6.90
N LYS A 205 -11.44 3.14 7.62
CA LYS A 205 -12.39 2.64 8.64
C LYS A 205 -13.30 1.50 8.17
N THR A 206 -13.64 1.45 6.88
CA THR A 206 -14.58 0.47 6.31
C THR A 206 -13.92 -0.86 5.94
N ILE A 207 -12.59 -0.90 5.80
CA ILE A 207 -11.88 -2.09 5.32
C ILE A 207 -10.79 -2.59 6.29
N ALA A 208 -10.25 -1.74 7.17
CA ALA A 208 -9.09 -2.05 8.00
C ALA A 208 -9.28 -3.24 8.96
N GLY A 209 -10.50 -3.40 9.50
CA GLY A 209 -10.84 -4.53 10.38
C GLY A 209 -11.20 -5.83 9.65
N ALA A 210 -11.32 -5.78 8.33
CA ALA A 210 -11.77 -6.91 7.51
C ALA A 210 -10.71 -7.44 6.54
N ILE A 211 -9.80 -6.57 6.10
CA ILE A 211 -8.79 -6.86 5.07
C ILE A 211 -7.41 -6.46 5.63
N PRO A 212 -6.41 -7.37 5.64
CA PRO A 212 -5.08 -7.03 6.10
C PRO A 212 -4.37 -6.11 5.10
N PHE A 213 -3.62 -5.13 5.63
CA PHE A 213 -2.73 -4.29 4.86
C PHE A 213 -1.29 -4.82 4.92
N LEU A 214 -0.66 -4.97 3.76
CA LEU A 214 0.74 -5.32 3.61
C LEU A 214 1.46 -4.12 2.99
N THR A 215 2.15 -3.35 3.81
CA THR A 215 2.75 -2.06 3.45
C THR A 215 4.25 -2.19 3.30
N ALA A 216 4.83 -1.39 2.41
CA ALA A 216 6.24 -1.00 2.42
C ALA A 216 6.34 0.47 2.89
N PRO A 217 7.46 0.90 3.50
CA PRO A 217 7.71 2.32 3.72
C PRO A 217 8.17 3.01 2.42
N GLY A 218 7.68 4.22 2.21
CA GLY A 218 8.10 5.19 1.20
C GLY A 218 8.96 6.30 1.79
N ASN A 219 9.33 7.28 0.96
CA ASN A 219 10.15 8.40 1.45
C ASN A 219 9.37 9.31 2.41
N HIS A 220 8.04 9.36 2.32
CA HIS A 220 7.22 10.17 3.22
C HIS A 220 7.14 9.55 4.62
N GLU A 221 7.29 8.23 4.77
CA GLU A 221 7.44 7.59 6.09
C GLU A 221 8.72 8.03 6.83
N TYR A 222 9.72 8.51 6.09
CA TYR A 222 10.97 9.09 6.63
C TYR A 222 10.91 10.62 6.73
N TYR A 223 9.86 11.25 6.20
CA TYR A 223 9.71 12.69 6.17
C TYR A 223 9.03 13.19 7.45
N ALA A 224 9.72 14.02 8.22
CA ALA A 224 9.17 14.53 9.48
C ALA A 224 8.06 15.57 9.29
N GLY A 225 8.04 16.25 8.16
CA GLY A 225 7.04 17.26 7.81
C GLY A 225 7.63 18.52 7.17
N PRO A 226 6.79 19.33 6.50
CA PRO A 226 7.22 20.47 5.69
C PRO A 226 7.77 21.63 6.51
N ARG A 227 7.28 21.80 7.74
CA ARG A 227 7.60 22.96 8.60
C ARG A 227 8.81 22.72 9.49
N GLN A 228 9.03 21.48 9.94
CA GLN A 228 10.12 21.16 10.87
C GLN A 228 10.69 19.75 10.63
N GLY A 229 12.01 19.64 10.79
CA GLY A 229 12.72 18.36 10.76
C GLY A 229 13.02 17.85 9.37
N LYS A 230 12.04 17.84 8.45
CA LYS A 230 12.18 17.30 7.08
C LYS A 230 12.88 15.93 7.14
N TYR A 231 14.04 15.80 6.50
CA TYR A 231 14.87 14.58 6.46
C TYR A 231 16.10 14.64 7.40
N GLU A 232 16.08 15.45 8.46
CA GLU A 232 17.09 15.42 9.51
C GLU A 232 17.08 14.06 10.23
N THR A 233 18.25 13.56 10.64
CA THR A 233 18.43 12.20 11.16
C THR A 233 17.45 11.83 12.27
N GLU A 234 17.37 12.62 13.35
CA GLU A 234 16.50 12.29 14.49
C GLU A 234 15.02 12.52 14.18
N SER A 235 14.71 13.49 13.33
CA SER A 235 13.34 13.75 12.87
C SER A 235 12.83 12.61 11.98
N SER A 236 13.68 12.10 11.09
CA SER A 236 13.38 10.94 10.22
C SER A 236 13.26 9.65 11.03
N ARG A 237 14.13 9.47 12.04
CA ARG A 237 14.04 8.37 13.01
C ARG A 237 12.69 8.38 13.73
N ALA A 238 12.22 9.55 14.16
CA ALA A 238 10.92 9.71 14.79
C ALA A 238 9.76 9.42 13.82
N ALA A 239 9.85 9.91 12.57
CA ALA A 239 8.86 9.66 11.53
C ALA A 239 8.70 8.15 11.24
N ILE A 240 9.80 7.43 10.97
CA ILE A 240 9.70 5.98 10.71
C ILE A 240 9.28 5.19 11.96
N ALA A 241 9.59 5.67 13.16
CA ALA A 241 9.10 5.06 14.40
C ALA A 241 7.57 5.16 14.54
N LYS A 242 6.96 6.21 13.99
CA LYS A 242 5.51 6.36 13.90
C LYS A 242 4.90 5.31 12.98
N TYR A 243 5.41 5.16 11.75
CA TYR A 243 5.05 4.06 10.84
C TYR A 243 5.18 2.69 11.54
N ARG A 244 6.31 2.44 12.22
CA ARG A 244 6.58 1.17 12.92
C ARG A 244 5.70 0.91 14.14
N THR A 245 4.98 1.91 14.64
CA THR A 245 3.94 1.67 15.66
C THR A 245 2.73 0.95 15.05
N TYR A 246 2.40 1.28 13.80
CA TYR A 246 1.30 0.65 13.06
C TYR A 246 1.75 -0.63 12.36
N PHE A 247 2.91 -0.60 11.72
CA PHE A 247 3.48 -1.66 10.87
C PHE A 247 4.90 -2.02 11.36
N PRO A 248 5.03 -2.93 12.34
CA PRO A 248 6.24 -3.03 13.17
C PRO A 248 7.47 -3.63 12.49
N LYS A 249 7.32 -4.25 11.32
CA LYS A 249 8.42 -4.91 10.62
C LYS A 249 8.97 -3.97 9.54
N PRO A 250 10.29 -3.69 9.52
CA PRO A 250 10.90 -2.85 8.48
C PRO A 250 10.80 -3.52 7.10
N TYR A 251 11.03 -4.84 7.05
CA TYR A 251 10.85 -5.69 5.89
C TYR A 251 10.32 -7.06 6.36
N TYR A 252 9.56 -7.75 5.50
CA TYR A 252 8.93 -9.02 5.85
C TYR A 252 8.46 -9.79 4.61
N ALA A 253 8.22 -11.09 4.79
CA ALA A 253 7.56 -11.94 3.81
C ALA A 253 6.22 -12.44 4.37
N LYS A 254 5.23 -12.59 3.50
CA LYS A 254 3.89 -13.07 3.82
C LYS A 254 3.42 -14.09 2.80
N GLU A 255 3.04 -15.28 3.26
CA GLU A 255 2.42 -16.30 2.42
C GLU A 255 0.89 -16.17 2.47
N LEU A 256 0.28 -16.03 1.30
CA LEU A 256 -1.15 -15.99 1.07
C LEU A 256 -1.46 -17.13 0.07
N GLY A 257 -1.71 -18.36 0.56
CA GLY A 257 -1.98 -19.50 -0.31
C GLY A 257 -0.80 -19.82 -1.25
N ARG A 258 -0.97 -19.60 -2.57
CA ARG A 258 0.08 -19.74 -3.60
C ARG A 258 0.80 -18.43 -3.96
N VAL A 259 0.65 -17.41 -3.14
CA VAL A 259 1.35 -16.14 -3.30
C VAL A 259 2.31 -15.92 -2.14
N THR A 260 3.56 -15.60 -2.44
CA THR A 260 4.47 -14.97 -1.48
C THR A 260 4.59 -13.49 -1.81
N VAL A 261 4.23 -12.64 -0.84
CA VAL A 261 4.49 -11.20 -0.87
C VAL A 261 5.74 -10.91 -0.06
N ILE A 262 6.71 -10.18 -0.62
CA ILE A 262 7.93 -9.75 0.07
C ILE A 262 7.96 -8.23 0.07
N SER A 263 7.93 -7.61 1.24
CA SER A 263 8.06 -6.16 1.41
C SER A 263 9.48 -5.80 1.79
N LEU A 264 10.04 -4.78 1.13
CA LEU A 264 11.34 -4.20 1.42
C LEU A 264 11.19 -2.75 1.87
N ASP A 265 12.17 -2.30 2.65
CA ASP A 265 12.41 -0.90 2.93
C ASP A 265 13.56 -0.44 2.02
N SER A 266 13.21 0.41 1.05
CA SER A 266 14.06 0.79 -0.07
C SER A 266 14.44 2.27 -0.02
N ILE A 267 14.53 2.87 1.17
CA ILE A 267 14.67 4.33 1.32
C ILE A 267 16.11 4.77 1.55
N ASP A 268 16.99 3.88 2.04
CA ASP A 268 18.39 4.22 2.29
C ASP A 268 19.36 3.16 1.79
N SER A 269 20.51 3.64 1.30
CA SER A 269 21.66 2.80 0.99
C SER A 269 22.96 3.49 1.34
N LEU A 270 24.01 2.67 1.54
CA LEU A 270 25.35 3.12 1.88
C LEU A 270 26.29 3.00 0.68
N PRO A 271 27.20 3.98 0.46
CA PRO A 271 27.31 5.24 1.20
C PRO A 271 26.18 6.22 0.85
N HIS A 272 25.74 7.02 1.84
CA HIS A 272 24.68 8.00 1.65
C HIS A 272 25.00 9.00 0.53
N ARG A 273 23.97 9.41 -0.22
CA ARG A 273 24.04 10.36 -1.34
C ARG A 273 25.00 9.95 -2.44
N SER A 274 25.16 8.64 -2.63
CA SER A 274 25.90 8.07 -3.74
C SER A 274 24.96 7.59 -4.83
N GLU A 275 25.50 7.15 -5.95
CA GLU A 275 24.72 6.55 -7.04
C GLU A 275 23.96 5.27 -6.64
N ALA A 276 24.23 4.72 -5.46
CA ALA A 276 23.52 3.57 -4.91
C ALA A 276 22.34 3.95 -3.99
N ASP A 277 22.14 5.25 -3.72
CA ASP A 277 21.17 5.76 -2.76
C ASP A 277 19.93 6.35 -3.44
N SER A 278 18.76 5.98 -2.93
CA SER A 278 17.45 6.34 -3.48
C SER A 278 16.87 7.56 -2.80
N ASN A 279 17.41 8.01 -1.66
CA ASN A 279 16.94 9.21 -0.99
C ASN A 279 18.10 10.09 -0.54
N HIS A 280 18.52 10.99 -1.42
CA HIS A 280 19.60 11.93 -1.16
C HIS A 280 19.24 13.01 -0.14
N TYR A 281 17.95 13.19 0.18
CA TYR A 281 17.54 14.13 1.23
C TYR A 281 17.85 13.59 2.63
N LEU A 282 17.84 12.27 2.79
CA LEU A 282 18.15 11.63 4.06
C LEU A 282 19.59 11.97 4.46
N GLN A 283 19.75 12.54 5.66
CA GLN A 283 21.08 12.99 6.12
C GLN A 283 21.95 11.84 6.61
N ALA A 284 21.32 10.85 7.23
CA ALA A 284 21.89 9.57 7.63
C ALA A 284 20.74 8.64 8.03
N ALA A 285 20.89 7.35 7.83
CA ALA A 285 19.85 6.38 8.19
C ALA A 285 20.34 5.07 8.80
N GLY A 286 21.65 4.79 8.78
CA GLY A 286 22.21 3.44 8.97
C GLY A 286 21.90 2.68 10.26
N ASP A 287 21.16 3.24 11.22
CA ASP A 287 20.62 2.53 12.39
C ASP A 287 19.07 2.48 12.47
N PHE A 288 18.35 3.20 11.62
CA PHE A 288 16.88 3.18 11.55
C PHE A 288 16.30 2.95 10.15
N ALA A 289 17.10 2.93 9.10
CA ALA A 289 16.73 2.39 7.79
C ALA A 289 17.69 1.24 7.42
N PRO A 290 17.16 0.10 6.96
CA PRO A 290 18.00 -0.98 6.47
C PRO A 290 18.55 -0.61 5.08
N GLY A 291 19.82 -0.93 4.85
CA GLY A 291 20.39 -0.83 3.50
C GLY A 291 19.73 -1.83 2.54
N TYR A 292 19.58 -1.46 1.27
CA TYR A 292 19.11 -2.37 0.21
C TYR A 292 20.18 -2.69 -0.85
N PHE A 293 21.44 -2.32 -0.61
CA PHE A 293 22.57 -2.67 -1.49
C PHE A 293 23.35 -3.89 -0.97
N SER A 294 24.20 -4.45 -1.85
CA SER A 294 24.88 -5.75 -1.66
C SER A 294 25.60 -5.87 -0.32
N GLU A 295 25.46 -7.03 0.33
CA GLU A 295 25.95 -7.40 1.67
C GLU A 295 25.12 -6.95 2.89
N SER A 296 24.09 -6.13 2.69
CA SER A 296 23.15 -5.75 3.77
C SER A 296 22.38 -6.95 4.33
N GLU A 297 21.94 -6.83 5.58
CA GLU A 297 21.11 -7.85 6.24
C GLU A 297 19.79 -8.09 5.49
N GLN A 298 19.16 -7.00 5.02
CA GLN A 298 17.92 -7.08 4.23
C GLN A 298 18.13 -7.82 2.91
N VAL A 299 19.22 -7.59 2.18
CA VAL A 299 19.46 -8.30 0.90
C VAL A 299 19.75 -9.79 1.11
N LYS A 300 20.50 -10.14 2.17
CA LYS A 300 20.74 -11.55 2.53
C LYS A 300 19.45 -12.27 2.91
N TRP A 301 18.63 -11.61 3.73
CA TRP A 301 17.31 -12.11 4.09
C TRP A 301 16.39 -12.23 2.86
N LEU A 302 16.40 -11.24 1.96
CA LEU A 302 15.63 -11.27 0.72
C LEU A 302 16.01 -12.48 -0.15
N GLU A 303 17.31 -12.74 -0.33
CA GLU A 303 17.77 -13.90 -1.09
C GLU A 303 17.25 -15.22 -0.48
N ASP A 304 17.26 -15.36 0.85
CA ASP A 304 16.72 -16.54 1.54
C ASP A 304 15.20 -16.70 1.36
N GLU A 305 14.44 -15.60 1.41
CA GLU A 305 12.98 -15.62 1.19
C GLU A 305 12.62 -15.93 -0.26
N LEU A 306 13.35 -15.36 -1.23
CA LEU A 306 13.18 -15.64 -2.65
C LEU A 306 13.46 -17.12 -2.96
N ALA A 307 14.57 -17.65 -2.47
CA ALA A 307 14.91 -19.07 -2.63
C ALA A 307 13.82 -19.99 -2.03
N ARG A 308 13.26 -19.61 -0.88
CA ARG A 308 12.18 -20.36 -0.23
C ARG A 308 10.89 -20.32 -1.03
N ALA A 309 10.50 -19.15 -1.54
CA ALA A 309 9.29 -18.97 -2.33
C ALA A 309 9.39 -19.72 -3.68
N GLN A 310 10.53 -19.61 -4.36
CA GLN A 310 10.81 -20.33 -5.60
C GLN A 310 10.73 -21.85 -5.39
N LYS A 311 11.37 -22.37 -4.34
CA LYS A 311 11.33 -23.81 -4.00
C LYS A 311 9.91 -24.31 -3.73
N LYS A 312 9.01 -23.44 -3.25
CA LYS A 312 7.60 -23.75 -3.02
C LYS A 312 6.73 -23.60 -4.27
N GLY A 313 7.26 -23.11 -5.39
CA GLY A 313 6.50 -22.85 -6.62
C GLY A 313 5.43 -21.77 -6.43
N GLN A 314 5.76 -20.72 -5.68
CA GLN A 314 4.86 -19.59 -5.39
C GLN A 314 4.82 -18.61 -6.55
N PHE A 315 3.73 -17.84 -6.64
CA PHE A 315 3.73 -16.55 -7.32
C PHE A 315 4.43 -15.55 -6.39
N ILE A 316 5.47 -14.88 -6.86
CA ILE A 316 6.31 -14.01 -6.04
C ILE A 316 6.06 -12.55 -6.42
N ALA A 317 5.44 -11.82 -5.49
CA ALA A 317 5.28 -10.37 -5.58
C ALA A 317 6.25 -9.69 -4.61
N VAL A 318 7.04 -8.75 -5.10
CA VAL A 318 7.91 -7.92 -4.26
C VAL A 318 7.38 -6.49 -4.26
N ILE A 319 7.28 -5.87 -3.08
CA ILE A 319 6.78 -4.51 -2.90
C ILE A 319 7.84 -3.65 -2.21
N PHE A 320 8.11 -2.48 -2.80
CA PHE A 320 8.97 -1.43 -2.26
C PHE A 320 8.69 -0.13 -3.01
N HIS A 321 9.14 1.01 -2.50
CA HIS A 321 8.56 2.28 -2.92
C HIS A 321 9.08 2.81 -4.26
N HIS A 322 10.36 3.24 -4.36
CA HIS A 322 10.88 3.88 -5.57
C HIS A 322 10.94 2.92 -6.78
N CYS A 323 10.32 3.29 -7.91
CA CYS A 323 10.25 2.45 -9.10
C CYS A 323 11.59 2.40 -9.88
N PRO A 324 12.22 1.22 -10.09
CA PRO A 324 13.52 1.14 -10.76
C PRO A 324 13.48 1.42 -12.26
N TYR A 325 12.31 1.31 -12.90
CA TYR A 325 12.12 1.47 -14.33
C TYR A 325 10.86 2.29 -14.59
N SER A 326 11.02 3.61 -14.69
CA SER A 326 9.92 4.57 -14.74
C SER A 326 10.10 5.62 -15.84
N SER A 327 8.99 6.04 -16.45
CA SER A 327 8.95 7.20 -17.35
C SER A 327 8.86 8.53 -16.58
N GLY A 328 8.64 8.50 -15.27
CA GLY A 328 8.46 9.68 -14.42
C GLY A 328 9.78 10.33 -14.01
N VAL A 329 9.66 11.42 -13.23
CA VAL A 329 10.82 12.21 -12.78
C VAL A 329 11.77 11.39 -11.91
N HIS A 330 11.24 10.45 -11.13
CA HIS A 330 12.03 9.63 -10.21
C HIS A 330 12.70 8.44 -10.91
N GLY A 331 12.49 8.30 -12.22
CA GLY A 331 13.31 7.44 -13.08
C GLY A 331 14.63 8.08 -13.52
N LEU A 332 14.85 9.38 -13.29
CA LEU A 332 16.11 10.08 -13.62
C LEU A 332 17.27 9.58 -12.74
N PRO A 333 18.55 9.77 -13.14
CA PRO A 333 19.69 9.37 -12.33
C PRO A 333 19.72 9.98 -10.93
N PRO A 334 20.20 9.24 -9.91
CA PRO A 334 20.29 9.73 -8.54
C PRO A 334 21.21 10.95 -8.43
N GLY A 335 20.77 12.00 -7.75
CA GLY A 335 21.59 13.19 -7.53
C GLY A 335 20.79 14.46 -7.28
N SER A 336 21.49 15.58 -7.14
CA SER A 336 20.89 16.91 -6.94
C SER A 336 21.27 17.93 -8.02
N GLY A 337 21.93 17.46 -9.08
CA GLY A 337 22.30 18.27 -10.24
C GLY A 337 21.20 18.32 -11.31
N ASP A 338 21.51 19.03 -12.39
CA ASP A 338 20.62 19.11 -13.56
C ASP A 338 20.39 17.72 -14.17
N ALA A 339 19.13 17.41 -14.51
CA ALA A 339 18.72 16.10 -15.03
C ALA A 339 19.05 14.91 -14.11
N GLN A 340 19.12 15.16 -12.80
CA GLN A 340 19.16 14.15 -11.74
C GLN A 340 17.96 14.33 -10.83
N ASP A 341 17.63 13.28 -10.08
CA ASP A 341 16.56 13.29 -9.08
C ASP A 341 17.09 12.84 -7.71
N PRO A 342 16.82 13.58 -6.62
CA PRO A 342 17.30 13.24 -5.29
C PRO A 342 16.53 12.08 -4.66
N GLN A 343 15.46 11.59 -5.31
CA GLN A 343 14.64 10.48 -4.84
C GLN A 343 14.52 9.38 -5.91
N SER A 344 15.62 9.15 -6.62
CA SER A 344 15.64 8.26 -7.79
C SER A 344 15.38 6.80 -7.40
N GLY A 345 14.53 6.13 -8.19
CA GLY A 345 14.38 4.68 -8.15
C GLY A 345 15.45 3.90 -8.93
N GLN A 346 16.22 4.56 -9.80
CA GLN A 346 17.25 3.90 -10.62
C GLN A 346 18.26 3.04 -9.82
N PRO A 347 18.73 3.43 -8.62
CA PRO A 347 19.63 2.60 -7.81
C PRO A 347 19.09 1.19 -7.51
N LEU A 348 17.76 1.03 -7.44
CA LEU A 348 17.11 -0.25 -7.10
C LEU A 348 17.23 -1.28 -8.23
N GLN A 349 17.68 -0.88 -9.43
CA GLN A 349 18.05 -1.79 -10.51
C GLN A 349 19.16 -2.77 -10.10
N ALA A 350 19.94 -2.45 -9.05
CA ALA A 350 20.94 -3.36 -8.48
C ALA A 350 20.34 -4.67 -7.93
N LEU A 351 19.05 -4.68 -7.56
CA LEU A 351 18.34 -5.87 -7.09
C LEU A 351 17.78 -6.73 -8.24
N THR A 352 17.67 -6.18 -9.45
CA THR A 352 17.11 -6.87 -10.62
C THR A 352 17.76 -8.23 -10.90
N PRO A 353 19.10 -8.40 -10.85
CA PRO A 353 19.72 -9.71 -11.05
C PRO A 353 19.24 -10.76 -10.04
N LEU A 354 19.00 -10.36 -8.79
CA LEU A 354 18.49 -11.24 -7.74
C LEU A 354 17.03 -11.65 -8.03
N PHE A 355 16.19 -10.67 -8.40
CA PHE A 355 14.80 -10.93 -8.77
C PHE A 355 14.68 -11.87 -9.97
N LEU A 356 15.48 -11.65 -11.01
CA LEU A 356 15.50 -12.53 -12.19
C LEU A 356 16.00 -13.93 -11.84
N LYS A 357 17.09 -14.04 -11.07
CA LYS A 357 17.66 -15.33 -10.63
C LYS A 357 16.63 -16.23 -9.97
N TYR A 358 15.75 -15.67 -9.12
CA TYR A 358 14.75 -16.42 -8.37
C TYR A 358 13.35 -16.42 -9.00
N GLY A 359 13.20 -15.84 -10.20
CA GLY A 359 11.93 -15.85 -10.93
C GLY A 359 10.83 -15.05 -10.26
N VAL A 360 11.14 -13.84 -9.77
CA VAL A 360 10.10 -12.92 -9.28
C VAL A 360 9.15 -12.56 -10.42
N ASP A 361 7.85 -12.57 -10.15
CA ASP A 361 6.82 -12.34 -11.17
C ASP A 361 6.48 -10.86 -11.32
N VAL A 362 6.35 -10.16 -10.19
CA VAL A 362 5.95 -8.75 -10.18
C VAL A 362 6.67 -7.93 -9.12
N LEU A 363 7.17 -6.76 -9.51
CA LEU A 363 7.53 -5.65 -8.61
C LEU A 363 6.37 -4.67 -8.55
N LEU A 364 6.01 -4.25 -7.34
CA LEU A 364 4.97 -3.29 -7.05
C LEU A 364 5.61 -2.07 -6.39
N ASN A 365 5.60 -0.96 -7.11
CA ASN A 365 6.25 0.29 -6.76
C ASN A 365 5.27 1.47 -6.78
N GLY A 366 5.74 2.65 -6.39
CA GLY A 366 4.99 3.90 -6.39
C GLY A 366 5.90 5.09 -6.74
N HIS A 367 5.74 6.18 -6.01
CA HIS A 367 6.55 7.40 -5.98
C HIS A 367 6.39 8.33 -7.19
N ASP A 368 6.33 7.76 -8.39
CA ASP A 368 6.16 8.55 -9.61
C ASP A 368 4.71 9.01 -9.84
N GLU A 369 3.78 8.57 -8.99
CA GLU A 369 2.35 8.87 -9.04
C GLU A 369 1.68 8.53 -10.38
N MET A 370 2.06 7.40 -10.98
CA MET A 370 1.54 6.94 -12.26
C MET A 370 0.98 5.51 -12.18
N MET A 371 0.26 5.13 -13.25
CA MET A 371 0.00 3.73 -13.56
C MET A 371 0.82 3.39 -14.79
N GLU A 372 1.97 2.77 -14.55
CA GLU A 372 2.94 2.36 -15.58
C GLU A 372 3.30 0.90 -15.40
N ARG A 373 3.50 0.19 -16.53
CA ARG A 373 4.03 -1.16 -16.56
C ARG A 373 5.24 -1.27 -17.47
N SER A 374 6.29 -1.91 -16.97
CA SER A 374 7.51 -2.26 -17.68
C SER A 374 7.76 -3.77 -17.64
N GLU A 375 8.57 -4.26 -18.58
CA GLU A 375 9.03 -5.66 -18.61
C GLU A 375 10.55 -5.75 -18.63
N VAL A 376 11.11 -6.55 -17.72
CA VAL A 376 12.54 -6.90 -17.72
C VAL A 376 12.70 -8.38 -18.02
N VAL A 377 13.33 -8.69 -19.15
CA VAL A 377 13.61 -10.07 -19.56
C VAL A 377 14.94 -10.55 -18.99
N GLY A 378 14.99 -11.81 -18.56
CA GLY A 378 16.21 -12.38 -17.98
C GLY A 378 16.21 -13.89 -17.93
N GLN A 379 16.98 -14.44 -16.99
CA GLN A 379 17.08 -15.88 -16.75
C GLN A 379 16.83 -16.15 -15.27
N GLU A 380 15.94 -17.10 -15.00
CA GLU A 380 15.77 -17.73 -13.71
C GLU A 380 16.69 -18.95 -13.60
N ILE A 381 17.29 -19.13 -12.43
CA ILE A 381 18.01 -20.35 -12.06
C ILE A 381 17.10 -21.16 -11.15
N THR A 382 16.60 -22.30 -11.64
CA THR A 382 15.67 -23.16 -10.91
C THR A 382 16.37 -23.89 -9.76
N PRO A 383 15.63 -24.45 -8.79
CA PRO A 383 16.23 -25.14 -7.64
C PRO A 383 17.14 -26.34 -7.97
N ASP A 384 16.98 -26.95 -9.15
CA ASP A 384 17.84 -28.02 -9.68
C ASP A 384 19.04 -27.50 -10.50
N GLY A 385 19.18 -26.18 -10.64
CA GLY A 385 20.30 -25.51 -11.29
C GLY A 385 20.13 -25.29 -12.78
N GLU A 386 18.96 -25.56 -13.36
CA GLU A 386 18.67 -25.24 -14.76
C GLU A 386 18.45 -23.73 -14.94
N SER A 387 18.85 -23.21 -16.09
CA SER A 387 18.57 -21.82 -16.48
C SER A 387 17.39 -21.80 -17.44
N ARG A 388 16.39 -20.96 -17.18
CA ARG A 388 15.24 -20.77 -18.08
C ARG A 388 14.88 -19.29 -18.26
N PRO A 389 14.28 -18.90 -19.40
CA PRO A 389 13.80 -17.53 -19.59
C PRO A 389 12.74 -17.16 -18.54
N THR A 390 12.82 -15.94 -18.03
CA THR A 390 11.79 -15.32 -17.17
C THR A 390 11.58 -13.87 -17.59
N THR A 391 10.41 -13.31 -17.26
CA THR A 391 10.08 -11.89 -17.48
C THR A 391 9.50 -11.32 -16.20
N LEU A 392 10.23 -10.37 -15.62
CA LEU A 392 9.78 -9.61 -14.46
C LEU A 392 8.85 -8.49 -14.91
N GLN A 393 7.64 -8.47 -14.38
CA GLN A 393 6.73 -7.33 -14.53
C GLN A 393 7.07 -6.26 -13.48
N VAL A 394 7.17 -5.01 -13.87
CA VAL A 394 7.43 -3.89 -12.95
C VAL A 394 6.30 -2.89 -13.09
N TYR A 395 5.61 -2.60 -12.00
CA TYR A 395 4.53 -1.62 -11.98
C TYR A 395 4.86 -0.46 -11.06
N ASP A 396 4.67 0.74 -11.57
CA ASP A 396 4.29 1.88 -10.73
C ASP A 396 2.76 1.85 -10.56
N VAL A 397 2.32 1.75 -9.31
CA VAL A 397 0.91 1.75 -8.90
C VAL A 397 0.56 2.97 -8.04
N GLY A 398 1.29 4.08 -8.17
CA GLY A 398 1.17 5.30 -7.39
C GLY A 398 -0.07 6.16 -7.66
N ILE A 399 -1.19 5.52 -7.94
CA ILE A 399 -2.48 6.20 -8.20
C ILE A 399 -3.45 5.96 -7.05
N GLY A 400 -2.94 5.78 -5.82
CA GLY A 400 -3.73 5.44 -4.65
C GLY A 400 -4.69 6.55 -4.27
N GLY A 401 -4.17 7.76 -4.07
CA GLY A 401 -4.97 8.88 -3.60
C GLY A 401 -4.36 10.27 -3.76
N ASP A 402 -3.04 10.42 -3.95
CA ASP A 402 -2.45 11.77 -4.01
C ASP A 402 -2.42 12.37 -5.41
N GLY A 403 -1.27 12.41 -6.06
CA GLY A 403 -1.13 13.03 -7.35
C GLY A 403 -1.41 12.11 -8.53
N LEU A 404 -1.33 12.70 -9.71
CA LEU A 404 -1.57 12.06 -11.00
C LEU A 404 -0.59 12.66 -12.02
N ARG A 405 0.69 12.33 -11.85
CA ARG A 405 1.79 12.89 -12.64
C ARG A 405 1.82 12.36 -14.07
N GLY A 406 2.70 12.97 -14.87
CA GLY A 406 2.97 12.60 -16.25
C GLY A 406 4.43 12.20 -16.42
N PRO A 407 4.79 11.64 -17.59
CA PRO A 407 6.16 11.23 -17.87
C PRO A 407 7.08 12.45 -18.06
N GLU A 408 8.33 12.32 -17.62
CA GLU A 408 9.40 13.31 -17.78
C GLU A 408 10.58 12.77 -18.62
N GLN A 409 10.64 11.45 -18.82
CA GLN A 409 11.68 10.80 -19.64
C GLN A 409 11.14 9.60 -20.42
N GLU A 410 11.95 9.07 -21.33
CA GLU A 410 11.66 7.80 -21.99
C GLU A 410 12.07 6.61 -21.11
N ASN A 411 11.16 5.65 -20.95
CA ASN A 411 11.46 4.34 -20.42
C ASN A 411 11.43 3.30 -21.56
N PRO A 412 12.58 2.75 -21.99
CA PRO A 412 12.64 1.81 -23.11
C PRO A 412 12.02 0.43 -22.80
N LEU A 413 11.77 0.12 -21.52
CA LEU A 413 11.19 -1.14 -21.07
C LEU A 413 9.68 -1.07 -20.90
N ARG A 414 9.11 0.14 -21.01
CA ARG A 414 7.69 0.42 -20.85
C ARG A 414 6.84 -0.37 -21.85
N LYS A 415 5.76 -0.96 -21.34
CA LYS A 415 4.71 -1.64 -22.10
C LYS A 415 3.37 -0.93 -22.04
N PHE A 416 3.11 -0.22 -20.96
CA PHE A 416 1.91 0.56 -20.79
C PHE A 416 2.18 1.77 -19.89
N LEU A 417 1.56 2.90 -20.22
CA LEU A 417 1.45 4.06 -19.35
C LEU A 417 0.07 4.68 -19.54
N ALA A 418 -0.70 4.80 -18.44
CA ALA A 418 -2.06 5.34 -18.48
C ALA A 418 -2.13 6.72 -19.16
N TYR A 419 -1.10 7.55 -18.98
CA TYR A 419 -1.02 8.87 -19.60
C TYR A 419 -1.07 8.84 -21.14
N SER A 420 -0.33 7.94 -21.80
CA SER A 420 -0.26 7.89 -23.27
C SER A 420 -1.18 6.84 -23.89
N ASP A 421 -1.41 5.74 -23.18
CA ASP A 421 -2.01 4.53 -23.76
C ASP A 421 -3.48 4.36 -23.36
N SER A 422 -4.01 5.27 -22.55
CA SER A 422 -5.43 5.38 -22.19
C SER A 422 -5.91 6.81 -22.47
N PRO A 423 -6.08 7.20 -23.75
CA PRO A 423 -6.47 8.57 -24.11
C PRO A 423 -7.88 8.91 -23.62
N GLU A 424 -8.05 10.16 -23.17
CA GLU A 424 -9.34 10.67 -22.71
C GLU A 424 -10.36 10.80 -23.85
N VAL A 425 -11.58 10.32 -23.61
CA VAL A 425 -12.72 10.45 -24.52
C VAL A 425 -13.75 11.35 -23.89
N TRP A 426 -13.94 12.53 -24.46
CA TRP A 426 -14.89 13.55 -23.98
C TRP A 426 -16.14 13.62 -24.88
N GLU A 427 -17.31 13.63 -24.26
CA GLU A 427 -18.59 13.83 -24.95
C GLU A 427 -19.40 14.92 -24.24
N ASN A 428 -19.75 15.98 -24.97
CA ASN A 428 -20.54 17.10 -24.44
C ASN A 428 -19.96 17.68 -23.13
N GLY A 429 -18.62 17.77 -23.03
CA GLY A 429 -17.93 18.29 -21.84
C GLY A 429 -17.82 17.31 -20.67
N VAL A 430 -18.26 16.06 -20.83
CA VAL A 430 -18.16 15.00 -19.81
C VAL A 430 -17.12 13.97 -20.24
N LEU A 431 -16.19 13.66 -19.35
CA LEU A 431 -15.23 12.58 -19.57
C LEU A 431 -15.97 11.23 -19.52
N ARG A 432 -15.87 10.46 -20.60
CA ARG A 432 -16.58 9.19 -20.76
C ARG A 432 -15.71 7.99 -20.51
N SER A 433 -14.42 8.05 -20.81
CA SER A 433 -13.46 6.95 -20.61
C SER A 433 -12.03 7.45 -20.82
N GLY A 434 -11.07 6.66 -20.35
CA GLY A 434 -9.66 6.95 -20.49
C GLY A 434 -9.23 8.16 -19.68
N GLY A 435 -7.95 8.50 -19.77
CA GLY A 435 -7.25 9.41 -18.86
C GLY A 435 -6.58 8.65 -17.72
N ARG A 436 -5.77 9.36 -16.96
CA ARG A 436 -5.19 8.91 -15.69
C ARG A 436 -6.09 9.33 -14.54
N HIS A 437 -6.22 8.45 -13.56
CA HIS A 437 -7.20 8.52 -12.49
C HIS A 437 -6.70 7.75 -11.28
N TYR A 438 -7.25 8.04 -10.10
CA TYR A 438 -7.08 7.17 -8.95
C TYR A 438 -7.59 5.76 -9.21
N GLY A 439 -6.92 4.78 -8.62
CA GLY A 439 -7.16 3.38 -8.90
C GLY A 439 -6.17 2.46 -8.22
N HIS A 440 -5.99 1.27 -8.79
CA HIS A 440 -5.17 0.22 -8.21
C HIS A 440 -4.85 -0.85 -9.26
N LEU A 441 -3.92 -1.74 -8.95
CA LEU A 441 -3.70 -2.98 -9.66
C LEU A 441 -4.42 -4.13 -8.94
N GLU A 442 -5.30 -4.85 -9.64
CA GLU A 442 -5.90 -6.10 -9.15
C GLU A 442 -5.12 -7.29 -9.70
N ILE A 443 -4.61 -8.15 -8.80
CA ILE A 443 -3.86 -9.36 -9.16
C ILE A 443 -4.61 -10.57 -8.64
N ASP A 444 -5.04 -11.41 -9.58
CA ASP A 444 -5.77 -12.64 -9.31
C ASP A 444 -4.90 -13.85 -9.64
N VAL A 445 -4.47 -14.58 -8.61
CA VAL A 445 -3.61 -15.77 -8.72
C VAL A 445 -4.46 -17.02 -8.48
N THR A 446 -4.54 -17.88 -9.50
CA THR A 446 -5.31 -19.12 -9.46
C THR A 446 -4.36 -20.32 -9.46
N PRO A 447 -4.37 -21.15 -8.41
CA PRO A 447 -3.58 -22.38 -8.36
C PRO A 447 -3.88 -23.32 -9.54
N THR A 448 -2.83 -23.97 -10.05
CA THR A 448 -2.93 -25.09 -11.00
C THR A 448 -2.35 -26.37 -10.39
N GLU A 449 -2.43 -27.50 -11.12
CA GLU A 449 -1.84 -28.76 -10.65
C GLU A 449 -0.33 -28.62 -10.40
N THR A 450 0.37 -27.89 -11.26
CA THR A 450 1.84 -27.78 -11.25
C THR A 450 2.35 -26.41 -10.79
N GLY A 451 1.48 -25.42 -10.56
CA GLY A 451 1.88 -24.06 -10.23
C GLY A 451 0.69 -23.12 -10.00
N TRP A 452 0.65 -22.04 -10.77
CA TRP A 452 -0.38 -21.02 -10.71
C TRP A 452 -0.54 -20.37 -12.09
N THR A 453 -1.65 -19.66 -12.31
CA THR A 453 -1.81 -18.67 -13.38
C THR A 453 -2.19 -17.35 -12.71
N ALA A 454 -1.71 -16.21 -13.22
CA ALA A 454 -2.00 -14.90 -12.62
C ALA A 454 -2.59 -13.96 -13.66
N THR A 455 -3.63 -13.21 -13.30
CA THR A 455 -4.16 -12.11 -14.12
C THR A 455 -3.93 -10.79 -13.40
N LEU A 456 -3.20 -9.89 -14.04
CA LEU A 456 -2.90 -8.54 -13.57
C LEU A 456 -3.79 -7.57 -14.33
N THR A 457 -4.59 -6.80 -13.61
CA THR A 457 -5.62 -5.92 -14.17
C THR A 457 -5.46 -4.52 -13.57
N PRO A 458 -4.84 -3.58 -14.30
CA PRO A 458 -4.78 -2.19 -13.87
C PRO A 458 -6.17 -1.56 -13.98
N VAL A 459 -6.63 -0.96 -12.88
CA VAL A 459 -7.99 -0.45 -12.68
C VAL A 459 -7.94 1.05 -12.41
N TYR A 460 -8.92 1.78 -12.94
CA TYR A 460 -9.19 3.15 -12.57
C TYR A 460 -10.63 3.38 -12.15
N ILE A 461 -10.82 4.41 -11.33
CA ILE A 461 -12.12 4.82 -10.83
C ILE A 461 -12.50 6.13 -11.51
N LEU A 462 -13.39 6.04 -12.50
CA LEU A 462 -13.82 7.18 -13.29
C LEU A 462 -14.89 7.99 -12.53
N PRO A 463 -14.63 9.27 -12.18
CA PRO A 463 -15.64 10.16 -11.66
C PRO A 463 -16.59 10.61 -12.79
N LEU A 464 -17.90 10.49 -12.55
CA LEU A 464 -18.94 10.96 -13.45
C LEU A 464 -19.87 11.93 -12.72
N PRO A 465 -20.29 13.03 -13.36
CA PRO A 465 -21.26 13.94 -12.76
C PRO A 465 -22.57 13.23 -12.39
N ASP A 466 -23.09 13.49 -11.19
CA ASP A 466 -24.38 13.00 -10.70
C ASP A 466 -25.07 14.09 -9.85
N GLY A 467 -25.92 14.90 -10.50
CA GLY A 467 -26.49 16.09 -9.88
C GLY A 467 -25.41 17.10 -9.48
N ASP A 468 -25.42 17.52 -8.22
CA ASP A 468 -24.39 18.40 -7.63
C ASP A 468 -23.16 17.63 -7.11
N GLY A 469 -23.13 16.31 -7.28
CA GLY A 469 -22.07 15.43 -6.78
C GLY A 469 -21.46 14.55 -7.85
N TRP A 470 -20.80 13.48 -7.38
CA TRP A 470 -20.08 12.52 -8.21
C TRP A 470 -20.58 11.11 -7.94
N LYS A 471 -20.75 10.34 -9.02
CA LYS A 471 -20.78 8.88 -8.96
C LYS A 471 -19.48 8.34 -9.54
N PHE A 472 -19.11 7.12 -9.15
CA PHE A 472 -17.84 6.53 -9.54
C PHE A 472 -18.04 5.18 -10.24
N GLU A 473 -17.36 4.99 -11.37
CA GLU A 473 -17.37 3.75 -12.13
C GLU A 473 -15.98 3.10 -12.12
N ARG A 474 -15.89 1.85 -11.62
CA ARG A 474 -14.69 1.03 -11.76
C ARG A 474 -14.52 0.62 -13.23
N ARG A 475 -13.35 0.90 -13.80
CA ARG A 475 -12.98 0.56 -15.18
C ARG A 475 -11.58 -0.05 -15.23
N GLU A 476 -11.28 -0.69 -16.34
CA GLU A 476 -9.99 -1.35 -16.56
C GLU A 476 -9.22 -0.57 -17.62
N TYR A 477 -7.94 -0.34 -17.35
CA TYR A 477 -7.02 0.14 -18.36
C TYR A 477 -6.79 -0.96 -19.42
N PRO A 478 -6.44 -0.61 -20.68
CA PRO A 478 -6.22 -1.58 -21.75
C PRO A 478 -4.87 -2.31 -21.63
N ASP A 479 -4.53 -2.76 -20.43
CA ASP A 479 -3.25 -3.40 -20.09
C ASP A 479 -3.44 -4.63 -19.20
N ARG A 480 -4.50 -5.39 -19.48
CA ARG A 480 -4.76 -6.63 -18.78
C ARG A 480 -3.79 -7.72 -19.25
N LEU A 481 -3.00 -8.26 -18.33
CA LEU A 481 -1.97 -9.27 -18.60
C LEU A 481 -2.30 -10.59 -17.89
N THR A 482 -2.06 -11.71 -18.56
CA THR A 482 -2.13 -13.05 -17.96
C THR A 482 -0.76 -13.72 -18.01
N LEU A 483 -0.25 -14.11 -16.85
CA LEU A 483 0.98 -14.86 -16.68
C LEU A 483 0.65 -16.37 -16.58
N PRO A 484 1.37 -17.22 -17.33
CA PRO A 484 1.06 -18.64 -17.48
C PRO A 484 1.49 -19.53 -16.31
#